data_AF-A0A4Z2HNK6-F1
#
_entry.id   AF-A0A4Z2HNK6-F1
#
_cell.length_a   1.000
_cell.length_b   1.000
_cell.length_c   1.000
_cell.angle_alpha   90.00
_cell.angle_beta   90.00
_cell.angle_gamma   90.00
#
_symmetry.space_group_name_H-M   'P 1'
#
loop_
_entity.id
_entity.type
_entity.pdbx_description
1 polymer ?
#
loop_
_entity_poly.entity_id
_entity_poly.type
_entity_poly.pdbx_seq_one_letter_code
_entity_poly.pdbx_strand_id
1 'polypeptide(L)'
;MVYDPEDPRCARLTLTGKMVEVAPEELGFAKEAMFSRHPVMAKWPVGHKWFFMKLELIQVWLQDWIGGISLVPLEDYFKASPF
;
A
#
# COMPACT_ATOMS: atom_id res chain seq x y z
N MET A 1 1.65 -30.50 6.52
CA MET A 1 2.89 -29.86 6.05
C MET A 1 2.91 -28.45 6.60
N VAL A 2 3.91 -28.10 7.40
CA VAL A 2 4.13 -26.71 7.82
C VAL A 2 4.94 -26.08 6.70
N TYR A 3 4.34 -25.15 5.96
CA TYR A 3 5.08 -24.35 4.98
C TYR A 3 5.97 -23.37 5.73
N ASP A 4 7.19 -23.16 5.23
CA ASP A 4 8.09 -22.16 5.78
C ASP A 4 7.50 -20.76 5.52
N PRO A 5 7.20 -19.95 6.55
CA PRO A 5 6.68 -18.61 6.36
C PRO A 5 7.68 -17.67 5.65
N GLU A 6 8.96 -18.02 5.59
CA GLU A 6 10.00 -17.28 4.86
C GLU A 6 10.25 -17.84 3.44
N ASP A 7 9.42 -18.76 2.96
CA ASP A 7 9.54 -19.31 1.62
C ASP A 7 9.40 -18.20 0.55
N PRO A 8 10.47 -17.91 -0.22
CA PRO A 8 10.50 -16.79 -1.14
C PRO A 8 9.67 -17.01 -2.41
N ARG A 9 9.05 -18.19 -2.56
CA ARG A 9 8.11 -18.47 -3.65
C ARG A 9 6.77 -17.75 -3.45
N CYS A 10 6.47 -17.31 -2.23
CA CYS A 10 5.38 -16.39 -1.97
C CYS A 10 5.87 -14.96 -2.19
N ALA A 11 5.37 -14.29 -3.22
CA ALA A 11 5.81 -12.94 -3.55
C ALA A 11 5.47 -11.95 -2.42
N ARG A 12 6.49 -11.20 -1.97
CA ARG A 12 6.39 -10.16 -0.95
C ARG A 12 6.84 -8.83 -1.52
N LEU A 13 6.01 -7.82 -1.33
CA LEU A 13 6.31 -6.43 -1.67
C LEU A 13 6.47 -5.63 -0.38
N THR A 14 7.63 -5.00 -0.20
CA THR A 14 7.89 -4.06 0.89
C THR A 14 7.90 -2.65 0.35
N LEU A 15 6.99 -1.83 0.85
CA LEU A 15 6.86 -0.41 0.51
C LEU A 15 7.41 0.42 1.67
N THR A 16 8.46 1.19 1.40
CA THR A 16 9.10 2.07 2.39
C THR A 16 8.86 3.51 2.01
N GLY A 17 8.44 4.32 2.98
CA GLY A 17 8.05 5.70 2.71
C GLY A 17 7.71 6.47 3.97
N LYS A 18 7.12 7.66 3.77
CA LYS A 18 6.62 8.51 4.85
C LYS A 18 5.10 8.53 4.84
N MET A 19 4.50 8.32 6.01
CA MET A 19 3.06 8.53 6.17
C MET A 19 2.80 10.03 6.31
N VAL A 20 2.00 10.59 5.41
CA VAL A 20 1.62 12.00 5.41
C VAL A 20 0.10 12.13 5.38
N GLU A 21 -0.43 13.22 5.94
CA GLU A 21 -1.84 13.52 5.83
C GLU A 21 -2.21 13.86 4.38
N VAL A 22 -3.36 13.39 3.92
CA VAL A 22 -3.83 13.66 2.55
C VAL A 22 -4.24 15.12 2.42
N ALA A 23 -3.77 15.77 1.37
CA ALA A 23 -4.09 17.16 1.10
C ALA A 23 -5.58 17.33 0.77
N PRO A 24 -6.20 18.48 1.08
CA PRO A 24 -7.63 18.72 0.87
C PRO A 24 -8.12 18.43 -0.56
N GLU A 25 -7.29 18.69 -1.57
CA GLU A 25 -7.55 18.45 -2.99
C GLU A 25 -7.66 16.96 -3.36
N GLU A 26 -6.98 16.08 -2.63
CA GLU A 26 -6.94 14.62 -2.89
C GLU A 26 -7.93 13.85 -2.01
N LEU A 27 -8.59 14.50 -1.05
CA LEU A 27 -9.49 13.86 -0.09
C LEU A 27 -10.65 13.12 -0.76
N GLY A 28 -11.18 13.66 -1.86
CA GLY A 28 -12.26 13.02 -2.62
C GLY A 28 -11.85 11.63 -3.11
N PHE A 29 -10.68 11.56 -3.74
CA PHE A 29 -10.10 10.31 -4.24
C PHE A 29 -9.74 9.35 -3.08
N ALA A 30 -9.11 9.84 -2.02
CA ALA A 30 -8.72 9.02 -0.89
C ALA A 30 -9.93 8.34 -0.21
N LYS A 31 -11.05 9.07 -0.10
CA LYS A 31 -12.30 8.54 0.46
C LYS A 31 -12.89 7.44 -0.43
N GLU A 32 -12.93 7.67 -1.75
CA GLU A 32 -13.43 6.69 -2.71
C GLU A 32 -12.56 5.41 -2.74
N ALA A 33 -11.23 5.57 -2.80
CA ALA A 33 -10.28 4.47 -2.80
C ALA A 33 -10.38 3.61 -1.53
N MET A 34 -10.53 4.24 -0.36
CA MET A 34 -10.67 3.52 0.91
C MET A 34 -12.04 2.83 1.03
N PHE A 35 -13.14 3.52 0.72
CA PHE A 35 -14.48 2.97 0.96
C PHE A 35 -14.92 1.96 -0.10
N SER A 36 -14.39 2.04 -1.33
CA SER A 36 -14.61 1.00 -2.34
C SER A 36 -14.06 -0.36 -1.90
N ARG A 37 -12.92 -0.38 -1.20
CA ARG A 37 -12.30 -1.60 -0.66
C ARG A 37 -12.77 -1.95 0.75
N HIS A 38 -13.09 -0.96 1.56
CA HIS A 38 -13.51 -1.13 2.95
C HIS A 38 -14.81 -0.37 3.27
N PRO A 39 -15.97 -0.83 2.76
CA PRO A 39 -17.26 -0.12 2.94
C PRO A 39 -17.68 0.10 4.40
N VAL A 40 -17.22 -0.77 5.31
CA VAL A 40 -17.52 -0.69 6.75
C VAL A 40 -16.93 0.57 7.38
N MET A 41 -15.81 1.09 6.85
CA MET A 41 -15.16 2.29 7.38
C MET A 41 -16.04 3.54 7.27
N ALA A 42 -16.95 3.58 6.30
CA ALA A 42 -17.92 4.68 6.18
C ALA A 42 -18.90 4.75 7.38
N LYS A 43 -19.04 3.67 8.15
CA LYS A 43 -19.93 3.57 9.32
C LYS A 43 -19.18 3.70 10.65
N TRP A 44 -17.88 3.97 10.61
CA TRP A 44 -17.09 4.09 11.83
C TRP A 44 -17.54 5.27 12.71
N PRO A 45 -17.36 5.18 14.04
CA PRO A 45 -17.82 6.21 14.96
C PRO A 45 -17.09 7.54 14.71
N VAL A 46 -17.87 8.61 14.55
CA VAL A 46 -17.36 9.97 14.25
C VAL A 46 -16.49 10.53 15.39
N GLY A 47 -16.73 10.09 16.63
CA GLY A 47 -16.03 10.61 17.83
C GLY A 47 -14.52 10.38 17.86
N HIS A 48 -13.98 9.50 17.01
CA HIS A 48 -12.55 9.17 16.97
C HIS A 48 -11.73 10.09 16.05
N LYS A 49 -12.36 11.08 15.40
CA LYS A 49 -11.68 12.07 14.53
C LYS A 49 -10.77 11.42 13.47
N TRP A 50 -11.31 10.47 12.72
CA TRP A 50 -10.60 9.82 11.63
C TRP A 50 -10.18 10.82 10.55
N PHE A 51 -8.99 10.63 10.00
CA PHE A 51 -8.45 11.38 8.88
C PHE A 51 -7.72 10.42 7.93
N PHE A 52 -7.49 10.86 6.69
CA PHE A 52 -6.84 10.04 5.68
C PHE A 52 -5.35 10.37 5.63
N MET A 53 -4.54 9.31 5.56
CA MET A 53 -3.10 9.42 5.32
C MET A 53 -2.74 8.65 4.05
N LYS A 54 -1.71 9.11 3.37
CA LYS A 54 -1.07 8.40 2.26
C LYS A 54 0.38 8.07 2.60
N LEU A 55 0.88 6.99 2.02
CA LEU A 55 2.29 6.62 2.09
C LEU A 55 3.02 7.23 0.89
N GLU A 56 3.84 8.25 1.12
CA GLU A 56 4.76 8.76 0.12
C GLU A 56 5.94 7.79 -0.02
N LEU A 57 5.94 7.04 -1.12
CA LEU A 57 6.93 6.01 -1.38
C LEU A 57 8.31 6.62 -1.63
N ILE A 58 9.30 6.06 -0.94
CA ILE A 58 10.73 6.33 -1.13
C ILE A 58 11.38 5.13 -1.82
N GLN A 59 10.96 3.91 -1.48
CA GLN A 59 11.59 2.69 -1.97
C GLN A 59 10.59 1.53 -2.06
N VAL A 60 10.76 0.71 -3.09
CA VAL A 60 9.94 -0.48 -3.34
C VAL A 60 10.87 -1.68 -3.51
N TRP A 61 10.64 -2.71 -2.69
CA TRP A 61 11.40 -3.94 -2.65
C TRP A 61 10.50 -5.11 -2.98
N LEU A 62 10.82 -5.82 -4.05
CA LEU A 62 10.10 -7.02 -4.47
C LEU A 62 10.95 -8.25 -4.19
N GLN A 63 10.39 -9.22 -3.47
CA GLN A 63 10.95 -10.54 -3.31
C GLN A 63 9.93 -11.56 -3.82
N ASP A 64 10.13 -12.03 -5.04
CA ASP A 64 9.23 -12.92 -5.75
C ASP A 64 9.84 -14.30 -6.04
N TRP A 65 11.15 -14.44 -5.89
CA TRP A 65 11.85 -15.70 -6.10
C TRP A 65 13.11 -15.85 -5.25
N ILE A 66 13.71 -17.04 -5.31
CA ILE A 66 15.00 -17.35 -4.71
C ILE A 66 16.08 -16.53 -5.44
N GLY A 67 16.89 -15.78 -4.69
CA GLY A 67 18.00 -15.01 -5.27
C GLY A 67 18.16 -13.59 -4.73
N GLY A 68 17.23 -13.13 -3.88
CA GLY A 68 17.33 -11.84 -3.19
C GLY A 68 16.14 -10.93 -3.46
N ILE A 69 16.35 -9.63 -3.27
CA ILE A 69 15.32 -8.60 -3.40
C ILE A 69 15.63 -7.77 -4.65
N SER A 70 14.62 -7.57 -5.49
CA SER A 70 14.65 -6.63 -6.61
C SER A 70 14.26 -5.23 -6.14
N LEU A 71 15.11 -4.25 -6.42
CA LEU A 71 14.79 -2.84 -6.23
C LEU A 71 13.94 -2.35 -7.40
N VAL A 72 12.71 -1.92 -7.14
CA VAL A 72 11.83 -1.38 -8.18
C VAL A 72 11.91 0.15 -8.17
N PRO A 73 12.30 0.81 -9.28
CA PRO A 73 12.23 2.25 -9.39
C PRO A 73 10.80 2.76 -9.19
N LEU A 74 10.64 3.88 -8.46
CA LEU A 74 9.32 4.44 -8.17
C LEU A 74 8.54 4.79 -9.45
N GLU A 75 9.23 5.31 -10.47
CA GLU A 75 8.64 5.65 -11.74
C GLU A 75 8.01 4.45 -12.45
N ASP A 76 8.66 3.29 -12.38
CA ASP A 76 8.14 2.05 -12.97
C ASP A 76 6.95 1.53 -12.17
N TYR A 77 7.03 1.61 -10.84
CA TYR A 77 5.93 1.23 -9.96
C TYR A 77 4.66 2.06 -10.24
N PHE A 78 4.79 3.37 -10.37
CA PHE A 78 3.63 4.25 -10.63
C PHE A 78 3.11 4.19 -12.08
N LYS A 79 3.95 3.78 -13.05
CA LYS A 79 3.52 3.58 -14.44
C LYS A 79 2.87 2.22 -14.68
N ALA A 80 3.11 1.25 -13.80
CA ALA A 80 2.54 -0.08 -13.93
C ALA A 80 1.00 -0.03 -13.90
N SER A 81 0.37 -0.77 -14.81
CA SER A 81 -1.08 -0.93 -14.81
C SER A 81 -1.46 -2.11 -13.91
N PRO A 82 -2.33 -1.92 -12.91
CA PRO A 82 -2.89 -3.04 -12.16
C PRO A 82 -3.79 -3.87 -13.11
N PHE A 83 -3.58 -5.18 -13.13
CA PHE A 83 -4.39 -6.14 -13.91
C PHE A 83 -5.66 -6.54 -13.18
#